data_AF-A0A3C0ZYX9-F1
#
_entry.id   AF-A0A3C0ZYX9-F1
#
_cell.length_a   1.000
_cell.length_b   1.000
_cell.length_c   1.000
_cell.angle_alpha   90.00
_cell.angle_beta   90.00
_cell.angle_gamma   90.00
#
_symmetry.space_group_name_H-M   'P 1'
#
loop_
_entity.id
_entity.type
_entity.pdbx_description
1 polymer ?
#
loop_
_entity_poly.entity_id
_entity_poly.type
_entity_poly.pdbx_seq_one_letter_code
_entity_poly.pdbx_strand_id
1 'polypeptide(L)'
;GGTYAAGLVMDYCGGKVLKFGGKLAKLGCKKLYKAAMKRYGGKVSRSVRRAVFHGAAIIANEAGGYVEKKMGDLTKYVSGLFDVKGVVQDGFISLRDYIRNSIRALNVYKCPCEKGGGKCECDPNQEDPDEEPEEEPDEHGGGPDGGGYTGIRSATPIADPSGYVYEAVPSNRVEGVTATIYQYAEIIDYDEYGEETGRRKEEVKWDAENYDQVNPQTTDTYGIFGWDVPEGSWVVKFNKEGYEDADSYNDAAATYAGENGKHYLPVPPIQTEVNTAMVSTAAPEVAGVSAYEGEIDIDFSQYMQIDTVNTTNVTVTASGGTAVTGTIEPLNAEDNYDGTARYASSFAFRPAQTAGALAGTVTVAVKNVKNYAGTAIAAAYSGQHAVTVMPRSLEITGETGMLHHDSTELTIRVLPAEAGAGRTLTITSYSPSIVSVGQQTVTTDENGLASVTLEGSLPGQGILEIALDGTKIAEEKQITVTARQAAPAIRSLEDGNAAITLETEGLTYDGREKKPAVRVSYDGSDLEEGTDYTVAYSSNIKAGTDTAKVTVTGTGLYEGTLEQTFSIARAALASADVTLASGTYTYNGKSQKPAVTVKHGGKKLASGTDYSVTYSDNVHAGTASVKV
;
A
#
# COMPACT_ATOMS: atom_id res chain seq x y z
N GLY A 1 5.26 34.78 -36.44
CA GLY A 1 6.56 34.99 -35.76
C GLY A 1 6.29 35.14 -34.28
N GLY A 2 7.11 34.68 -33.34
CA GLY A 2 8.32 33.91 -33.35
C GLY A 2 8.55 33.42 -31.91
N THR A 3 9.10 32.23 -31.75
CA THR A 3 9.98 31.80 -30.64
C THR A 3 9.86 32.53 -29.28
N TYR A 4 9.05 32.03 -28.34
CA TYR A 4 9.26 32.13 -26.87
C TYR A 4 8.38 31.09 -26.12
N ALA A 5 8.59 29.80 -26.35
CA ALA A 5 7.94 28.74 -25.54
C ALA A 5 8.76 27.44 -25.43
N ALA A 6 10.08 27.52 -25.64
CA ALA A 6 11.01 26.39 -25.47
C ALA A 6 12.03 26.62 -24.32
N GLY A 7 11.92 27.73 -23.58
CA GLY A 7 12.87 28.12 -22.52
C GLY A 7 12.47 27.77 -21.09
N LEU A 8 11.23 27.32 -20.84
CA LEU A 8 10.72 27.13 -19.46
C LEU A 8 10.47 25.67 -19.06
N VAL A 9 10.67 24.72 -19.98
CA VAL A 9 10.43 23.28 -19.73
C VAL A 9 11.73 22.47 -19.63
N MET A 10 12.88 23.09 -19.90
CA MET A 10 14.20 22.47 -19.79
C MET A 10 15.01 22.89 -18.55
N ASP A 11 14.43 23.65 -17.62
CA ASP A 11 15.14 24.08 -16.39
C ASP A 11 14.66 23.39 -15.11
N TYR A 12 13.70 22.47 -15.19
CA TYR A 12 13.25 21.66 -14.03
C TYR A 12 14.18 20.47 -13.69
N CYS A 13 15.40 20.47 -14.25
CA CYS A 13 16.50 19.60 -13.84
C CYS A 13 17.77 20.36 -13.45
N GLY A 14 17.78 21.70 -13.54
CA GLY A 14 18.83 22.56 -13.02
C GLY A 14 18.69 22.68 -11.51
N GLY A 15 19.62 22.07 -10.77
CA GLY A 15 19.46 21.83 -9.33
C GLY A 15 19.16 23.08 -8.50
N LYS A 16 18.00 23.09 -7.84
CA LYS A 16 17.80 23.72 -6.53
C LYS A 16 16.86 22.84 -5.70
N VAL A 17 17.47 21.96 -4.92
CA VAL A 17 16.80 21.21 -3.86
C VAL A 17 16.91 22.02 -2.57
N LEU A 18 15.80 22.27 -1.87
CA LEU A 18 15.84 22.61 -0.45
C LEU A 18 16.47 21.42 0.30
N LYS A 19 17.52 21.71 1.07
CA LYS A 19 18.31 20.74 1.84
C LYS A 19 17.41 20.04 2.88
N PHE A 20 16.93 18.85 2.55
CA PHE A 20 16.92 17.62 3.35
C PHE A 20 16.19 16.54 2.50
N GLY A 21 16.94 15.83 1.64
CA GLY A 21 16.40 14.77 0.76
C GLY A 21 16.91 14.73 -0.69
N GLY A 22 17.69 15.73 -1.13
CA GLY A 22 17.90 16.01 -2.56
C GLY A 22 18.79 15.09 -3.40
N LYS A 23 19.69 14.29 -2.82
CA LYS A 23 20.53 13.37 -3.60
C LYS A 23 19.88 11.99 -3.77
N LEU A 24 19.20 11.50 -2.74
CA LEU A 24 18.62 10.16 -2.69
C LEU A 24 17.29 10.06 -3.44
N ALA A 25 16.39 11.04 -3.30
CA ALA A 25 15.16 11.13 -4.10
C ALA A 25 15.47 11.21 -5.61
N LYS A 26 16.53 11.93 -5.96
CA LYS A 26 17.02 12.05 -7.35
C LYS A 26 17.62 10.73 -7.86
N LEU A 27 18.21 9.92 -6.99
CA LEU A 27 18.77 8.60 -7.33
C LEU A 27 17.67 7.53 -7.48
N GLY A 28 16.67 7.54 -6.60
CA GLY A 28 15.50 6.66 -6.65
C GLY A 28 14.64 6.89 -7.89
N CYS A 29 14.28 8.14 -8.17
CA CYS A 29 13.55 8.51 -9.39
C CYS A 29 14.30 8.15 -10.68
N LYS A 30 15.64 8.24 -10.67
CA LYS A 30 16.49 7.89 -11.82
C LYS A 30 16.60 6.38 -12.04
N LYS A 31 16.58 5.57 -10.96
CA LYS A 31 16.54 4.10 -11.04
C LYS A 31 15.18 3.59 -11.52
N LEU A 32 14.08 4.11 -10.99
CA LEU A 32 12.70 3.82 -11.42
C LEU A 32 12.48 4.15 -12.90
N TYR A 33 12.95 5.33 -13.34
CA TYR A 33 12.86 5.75 -14.74
C TYR A 33 13.68 4.83 -15.68
N LYS A 34 14.89 4.42 -15.29
CA LYS A 34 15.71 3.49 -16.07
C LYS A 34 15.11 2.08 -16.13
N ALA A 35 14.51 1.59 -15.05
CA ALA A 35 13.85 0.29 -15.01
C ALA A 35 12.63 0.25 -15.95
N ALA A 36 11.79 1.29 -15.92
CA ALA A 36 10.65 1.43 -16.82
C ALA A 36 11.08 1.56 -18.30
N MET A 37 12.15 2.31 -18.60
CA MET A 37 12.65 2.48 -19.97
C MET A 37 13.27 1.20 -20.56
N LYS A 38 13.96 0.39 -19.74
CA LYS A 38 14.62 -0.85 -20.18
C LYS A 38 13.63 -1.98 -20.51
N ARG A 39 12.44 -2.00 -19.90
CA ARG A 39 11.41 -3.05 -20.06
C ARG A 39 10.43 -2.80 -21.22
N TYR A 40 10.06 -1.53 -21.48
CA TYR A 40 8.97 -1.19 -22.41
C TYR A 40 9.41 -0.59 -23.76
N GLY A 41 10.70 -0.67 -24.10
CA GLY A 41 11.20 -0.27 -25.43
C GLY A 41 10.83 1.16 -25.86
N GLY A 42 10.65 2.08 -24.90
CA GLY A 42 10.32 3.49 -25.17
C GLY A 42 8.83 3.83 -25.36
N LYS A 43 7.89 2.90 -25.19
CA LYS A 43 6.44 3.19 -25.27
C LYS A 43 5.78 3.25 -23.89
N VAL A 44 5.93 4.37 -23.18
CA VAL A 44 5.21 4.69 -21.93
C VAL A 44 4.40 5.96 -22.14
N SER A 45 3.09 5.93 -21.85
CA SER A 45 2.19 7.08 -22.02
C SER A 45 2.60 8.26 -21.10
N ARG A 46 2.26 9.50 -21.49
CA ARG A 46 2.58 10.70 -20.70
C ARG A 46 1.95 10.67 -19.30
N SER A 47 0.82 10.00 -19.15
CA SER A 47 0.06 9.87 -17.90
C SER A 47 0.78 9.01 -16.85
N VAL A 48 1.39 7.90 -17.28
CA VAL A 48 2.20 7.03 -16.39
C VAL A 48 3.48 7.73 -15.94
N ARG A 49 4.07 8.56 -16.81
CA ARG A 49 5.19 9.45 -16.43
C ARG A 49 4.75 10.46 -15.36
N ARG A 50 3.62 11.16 -15.54
CA ARG A 50 3.15 12.16 -14.56
C ARG A 50 2.82 11.56 -13.20
N ALA A 51 2.16 10.41 -13.14
CA ALA A 51 1.71 9.78 -11.89
C ALA A 51 2.89 9.33 -11.00
N VAL A 52 3.91 8.70 -11.58
CA VAL A 52 5.10 8.25 -10.84
C VAL A 52 5.93 9.43 -10.34
N PHE A 53 6.03 10.50 -11.14
CA PHE A 53 6.76 11.72 -10.75
C PHE A 53 6.01 12.58 -9.71
N HIS A 54 4.67 12.63 -9.74
CA HIS A 54 3.87 13.33 -8.73
C HIS A 54 3.82 12.58 -7.39
N GLY A 55 3.62 11.27 -7.40
CA GLY A 55 3.56 10.48 -6.16
C GLY A 55 4.87 10.51 -5.37
N ALA A 56 6.02 10.45 -6.06
CA ALA A 56 7.33 10.54 -5.41
C ALA A 56 7.66 11.94 -4.87
N ALA A 57 7.09 12.99 -5.47
CA ALA A 57 7.28 14.38 -5.02
C ALA A 57 6.45 14.71 -3.78
N ILE A 58 5.23 14.18 -3.66
CA ILE A 58 4.34 14.36 -2.50
C ILE A 58 4.94 13.68 -1.25
N ILE A 59 5.38 12.44 -1.39
CA ILE A 59 6.00 11.66 -0.28
C ILE A 59 7.30 12.33 0.21
N ALA A 60 8.08 12.94 -0.69
CA ALA A 60 9.31 13.63 -0.33
C ALA A 60 9.09 14.98 0.38
N ASN A 61 7.91 15.60 0.21
CA ASN A 61 7.59 16.91 0.76
C ASN A 61 6.97 16.82 2.17
N GLU A 62 6.24 15.74 2.47
CA GLU A 62 5.56 15.56 3.77
C GLU A 62 6.40 14.83 4.83
N ALA A 63 7.34 13.96 4.45
CA ALA A 63 8.01 13.05 5.38
C ALA A 63 9.37 13.52 5.91
N GLY A 64 9.60 14.84 6.04
CA GLY A 64 10.91 15.46 6.33
C GLY A 64 11.92 14.57 7.08
N GLY A 65 13.08 14.32 6.45
CA GLY A 65 14.24 13.62 7.05
C GLY A 65 14.10 12.12 7.39
N TYR A 66 12.90 11.61 7.71
CA TYR A 66 12.67 10.29 8.29
C TYR A 66 12.48 9.15 7.25
N VAL A 67 13.26 9.20 6.17
CA VAL A 67 12.88 8.59 4.88
C VAL A 67 13.62 7.28 4.55
N GLU A 68 14.65 6.86 5.29
CA GLU A 68 15.52 5.77 4.81
C GLU A 68 14.91 4.36 4.86
N LYS A 69 14.18 3.97 5.92
CA LYS A 69 13.64 2.60 6.06
C LYS A 69 12.42 2.36 5.14
N LYS A 70 11.47 3.31 5.05
CA LYS A 70 10.23 3.17 4.26
C LYS A 70 10.37 3.38 2.75
N MET A 71 11.37 4.15 2.27
CA MET A 71 11.61 4.28 0.82
C MET A 71 12.20 3.00 0.20
N GLY A 72 12.95 2.21 0.98
CA GLY A 72 13.43 0.89 0.57
C GLY A 72 12.26 -0.04 0.26
N ASP A 73 11.27 -0.07 1.14
CA ASP A 73 10.07 -0.91 1.03
C ASP A 73 9.15 -0.46 -0.11
N LEU A 74 8.95 0.85 -0.28
CA LEU A 74 8.20 1.42 -1.40
C LEU A 74 8.86 1.09 -2.74
N THR A 75 10.19 1.14 -2.83
CA THR A 75 10.92 0.81 -4.05
C THR A 75 10.86 -0.69 -4.36
N LYS A 76 10.92 -1.55 -3.33
CA LYS A 76 10.76 -3.02 -3.45
C LYS A 76 9.35 -3.39 -3.91
N TYR A 77 8.32 -2.77 -3.33
CA TYR A 77 6.91 -3.03 -3.64
C TYR A 77 6.51 -2.52 -5.03
N VAL A 78 6.90 -1.28 -5.38
CA VAL A 78 6.67 -0.72 -6.72
C VAL A 78 7.39 -1.53 -7.79
N SER A 79 8.58 -2.07 -7.49
CA SER A 79 9.27 -2.99 -8.41
C SER A 79 8.52 -4.32 -8.56
N GLY A 80 7.93 -4.86 -7.49
CA GLY A 80 7.11 -6.08 -7.52
C GLY A 80 5.77 -5.92 -8.26
N LEU A 81 5.14 -4.74 -8.20
CA LEU A 81 3.93 -4.38 -8.98
C LEU A 81 4.16 -4.46 -10.50
N PHE A 82 5.41 -4.32 -10.97
CA PHE A 82 5.75 -4.41 -12.40
C PHE A 82 6.13 -5.82 -12.88
N ASP A 83 6.20 -6.82 -12.00
CA ASP A 83 6.53 -8.21 -12.34
C ASP A 83 5.30 -9.10 -12.65
N VAL A 84 4.09 -8.61 -12.39
CA VAL A 84 2.84 -9.34 -12.68
C VAL A 84 2.34 -8.98 -14.09
N LYS A 85 2.46 -9.92 -15.04
CA LYS A 85 1.86 -9.77 -16.39
C LYS A 85 0.33 -9.82 -16.27
N GLY A 86 -0.35 -8.71 -16.54
CA GLY A 86 -1.73 -8.76 -17.07
C GLY A 86 -2.79 -7.85 -16.47
N VAL A 87 -2.54 -7.09 -15.40
CA VAL A 87 -3.61 -6.28 -14.78
C VAL A 87 -3.15 -4.82 -14.65
N VAL A 88 -3.43 -4.02 -15.68
CA VAL A 88 -3.23 -2.56 -15.65
C VAL A 88 -4.57 -1.88 -15.94
N GLN A 89 -5.47 -1.96 -14.98
CA GLN A 89 -6.56 -1.00 -14.79
C GLN A 89 -6.96 -0.91 -13.29
N ASP A 90 -6.95 -2.02 -12.55
CA ASP A 90 -7.40 -2.04 -11.14
C ASP A 90 -6.33 -1.65 -10.10
N GLY A 91 -5.03 -1.78 -10.41
CA GLY A 91 -3.93 -1.45 -9.49
C GLY A 91 -3.72 0.06 -9.24
N PHE A 92 -4.33 0.94 -10.05
CA PHE A 92 -4.15 2.40 -9.93
C PHE A 92 -4.97 3.00 -8.78
N ILE A 93 -6.11 2.40 -8.42
CA ILE A 93 -6.94 2.83 -7.29
C ILE A 93 -6.21 2.53 -5.98
N SER A 94 -5.63 1.33 -5.86
CA SER A 94 -4.87 0.87 -4.69
C SER A 94 -3.64 1.74 -4.37
N LEU A 95 -2.86 2.18 -5.37
CA LEU A 95 -1.69 3.03 -5.14
C LEU A 95 -2.08 4.44 -4.66
N ARG A 96 -3.15 5.01 -5.22
CA ARG A 96 -3.68 6.32 -4.81
C ARG A 96 -4.21 6.28 -3.38
N ASP A 97 -4.95 5.24 -3.02
CA ASP A 97 -5.58 5.12 -1.71
C ASP A 97 -4.56 4.75 -0.61
N TYR A 98 -3.52 3.97 -0.94
CA TYR A 98 -2.39 3.72 -0.03
C TYR A 98 -1.53 4.96 0.22
N ILE A 99 -1.28 5.80 -0.80
CA ILE A 99 -0.61 7.09 -0.62
C ILE A 99 -1.47 7.96 0.31
N ARG A 100 -2.77 8.07 0.06
CA ARG A 100 -3.69 8.85 0.92
C ARG A 100 -3.75 8.33 2.36
N ASN A 101 -3.74 7.02 2.57
CA ASN A 101 -3.73 6.40 3.90
C ASN A 101 -2.38 6.55 4.62
N SER A 102 -1.27 6.54 3.88
CA SER A 102 0.07 6.80 4.43
C SER A 102 0.22 8.26 4.88
N ILE A 103 -0.40 9.20 4.15
CA ILE A 103 -0.51 10.62 4.52
C ILE A 103 -1.39 10.81 5.77
N ARG A 104 -2.49 10.04 5.90
CA ARG A 104 -3.31 10.00 7.12
C ARG A 104 -2.54 9.45 8.33
N ALA A 105 -1.76 8.37 8.18
CA ALA A 105 -0.97 7.79 9.26
C ALA A 105 0.14 8.74 9.76
N LEU A 106 0.70 9.58 8.89
CA LEU A 106 1.67 10.62 9.25
C LEU A 106 1.02 11.79 10.04
N ASN A 107 -0.28 12.06 9.85
CA ASN A 107 -1.00 13.12 10.54
C ASN A 107 -1.43 12.77 11.98
N VAL A 108 -1.29 11.51 12.41
CA VAL A 108 -1.61 11.04 13.77
C VAL A 108 -0.49 11.38 14.77
N TYR A 109 0.75 11.55 14.32
CA TYR A 109 1.87 12.01 15.15
C TYR A 109 2.01 13.54 15.10
N LYS A 110 1.05 14.28 15.68
CA LYS A 110 1.26 15.70 15.96
C LYS A 110 1.97 15.85 17.31
N CYS A 111 3.29 16.08 17.29
CA CYS A 111 3.93 16.75 18.43
C CYS A 111 3.21 18.11 18.63
N PRO A 112 2.73 18.45 19.83
CA PRO A 112 2.06 19.73 20.06
C PRO A 112 3.12 20.85 20.05
N CYS A 113 2.99 21.79 19.11
CA CYS A 113 3.82 22.99 19.05
C CYS A 113 3.02 24.18 19.58
N GLU A 114 3.52 24.91 20.58
CA GLU A 114 2.88 26.17 20.97
C GLU A 114 3.13 27.26 19.92
N LYS A 115 2.08 28.06 19.66
CA LYS A 115 2.10 29.14 18.66
C LYS A 115 3.03 30.27 19.10
N GLY A 116 4.22 30.31 18.52
CA GLY A 116 5.10 31.47 18.61
C GLY A 116 6.58 31.13 18.49
N GLY A 117 7.04 30.80 17.28
CA GLY A 117 8.44 30.90 16.86
C GLY A 117 9.51 30.39 17.86
N GLY A 118 9.47 29.12 18.23
CA GLY A 118 10.50 28.42 19.00
C GLY A 118 10.41 26.92 18.77
N LYS A 119 11.54 26.20 18.80
CA LYS A 119 11.73 24.80 18.39
C LYS A 119 10.63 23.84 18.91
N CYS A 120 10.22 22.90 18.06
CA CYS A 120 9.49 21.71 18.46
C CYS A 120 10.45 20.76 19.19
N GLU A 121 10.24 20.51 20.48
CA GLU A 121 10.92 19.42 21.20
C GLU A 121 9.98 18.22 21.19
N CYS A 122 10.33 17.20 20.40
CA CYS A 122 9.74 15.87 20.51
C CYS A 122 10.70 15.05 21.39
N ASP A 123 10.27 14.65 22.58
CA ASP A 123 11.05 13.76 23.45
C ASP A 123 11.06 12.34 22.84
N PRO A 124 12.22 11.79 22.44
CA PRO A 124 12.30 10.45 21.89
C PRO A 124 12.27 9.34 22.95
N ASN A 125 12.18 9.64 24.25
CA ASN A 125 12.36 8.68 25.34
C ASN A 125 11.07 8.19 26.02
N GLN A 126 9.96 8.04 25.29
CA GLN A 126 8.95 7.05 25.70
C GLN A 126 9.37 5.69 25.13
N GLU A 127 10.05 4.94 25.98
CA GLU A 127 10.65 3.61 25.75
C GLU A 127 9.65 2.62 25.14
N ASP A 128 9.98 2.07 23.97
CA ASP A 128 9.50 0.74 23.55
C ASP A 128 10.53 -0.27 24.11
N PRO A 129 10.14 -1.21 24.99
CA PRO A 129 11.06 -2.17 25.56
C PRO A 129 11.29 -3.28 24.53
N ASP A 130 12.55 -3.39 24.07
CA ASP A 130 13.15 -4.52 23.34
C ASP A 130 13.71 -4.12 21.97
N GLU A 131 14.82 -3.38 21.92
CA GLU A 131 15.78 -3.49 20.82
C GLU A 131 17.17 -3.01 21.27
N GLU A 132 18.12 -3.95 21.38
CA GLU A 132 19.54 -3.68 21.66
C GLU A 132 20.24 -3.04 20.44
N PRO A 133 21.22 -2.13 20.62
CA PRO A 133 21.89 -1.47 19.50
C PRO A 133 23.19 -2.17 19.10
N GLU A 134 23.43 -2.29 17.78
CA GLU A 134 24.76 -2.59 17.22
C GLU A 134 25.42 -1.33 16.64
N GLU A 135 26.76 -1.31 16.72
CA GLU A 135 27.67 -0.16 16.69
C GLU A 135 27.95 0.46 15.30
N GLU A 136 28.21 1.77 15.27
CA GLU A 136 28.84 2.48 14.13
C GLU A 136 30.36 2.30 14.10
N PRO A 137 31.01 2.66 12.97
CA PRO A 137 32.15 3.57 13.11
C PRO A 137 32.22 4.73 12.10
N ASP A 138 32.87 5.79 12.63
CA ASP A 138 33.17 7.13 12.15
C ASP A 138 33.96 7.27 10.82
N GLU A 139 33.86 8.43 10.13
CA GLU A 139 34.90 9.50 10.17
C GLU A 139 34.78 10.59 9.05
N HIS A 140 35.00 11.85 9.50
CA HIS A 140 35.74 12.96 8.86
C HIS A 140 35.07 13.98 7.91
N GLY A 141 34.86 15.21 8.43
CA GLY A 141 35.81 16.31 8.19
C GLY A 141 35.47 17.50 7.26
N GLY A 142 34.99 18.61 7.84
CA GLY A 142 35.60 19.95 7.69
C GLY A 142 35.17 20.92 6.55
N GLY A 143 34.85 22.17 6.93
CA GLY A 143 35.19 23.37 6.12
C GLY A 143 34.06 24.39 5.81
N PRO A 144 34.13 25.64 6.30
CA PRO A 144 33.07 26.67 6.23
C PRO A 144 33.27 27.72 5.12
N ASP A 145 32.24 28.53 4.80
CA ASP A 145 32.31 30.00 4.65
C ASP A 145 31.04 30.65 4.04
N GLY A 146 30.55 31.70 4.72
CA GLY A 146 30.29 33.01 4.11
C GLY A 146 28.96 33.33 3.40
N GLY A 147 28.13 34.17 4.04
CA GLY A 147 27.55 35.34 3.37
C GLY A 147 26.02 35.35 3.17
N GLY A 148 25.35 36.27 3.88
CA GLY A 148 23.89 36.41 3.96
C GLY A 148 23.20 36.86 2.67
N TYR A 149 21.88 36.64 2.61
CA TYR A 149 20.90 37.59 2.09
C TYR A 149 19.54 37.30 2.72
N THR A 150 18.88 38.40 3.02
CA THR A 150 17.67 38.60 3.81
C THR A 150 16.39 38.13 3.12
N GLY A 151 15.45 37.62 3.92
CA GLY A 151 14.00 37.75 3.68
C GLY A 151 13.38 36.76 2.69
N ILE A 152 13.06 35.54 3.15
CA ILE A 152 12.12 34.66 2.44
C ILE A 152 10.74 34.86 3.06
N ARG A 153 9.87 35.50 2.28
CA ARG A 153 8.42 35.56 2.51
C ARG A 153 7.86 34.15 2.46
N SER A 154 6.96 33.85 3.39
CA SER A 154 6.27 32.56 3.56
C SER A 154 5.73 32.00 2.24
N ALA A 155 6.04 30.73 1.96
CA ALA A 155 5.34 29.96 0.94
C ALA A 155 3.92 29.69 1.44
N THR A 156 2.93 30.25 0.75
CA THR A 156 1.51 30.01 1.01
C THR A 156 1.13 28.60 0.51
N PRO A 157 0.27 27.87 1.24
CA PRO A 157 -0.26 26.57 0.81
C PRO A 157 -0.88 26.64 -0.59
N ILE A 158 -0.73 25.59 -1.40
CA ILE A 158 -1.51 25.40 -2.63
C ILE A 158 -2.93 25.07 -2.18
N ALA A 159 -3.88 25.96 -2.43
CA ALA A 159 -5.28 25.74 -2.09
C ALA A 159 -5.95 25.01 -3.26
N ASP A 160 -6.67 23.93 -2.96
CA ASP A 160 -7.44 23.14 -3.92
C ASP A 160 -8.81 23.81 -4.11
N PRO A 161 -9.07 24.46 -5.25
CA PRO A 161 -10.30 25.20 -5.45
C PRO A 161 -11.44 24.20 -5.67
N SER A 162 -12.06 23.80 -4.56
CA SER A 162 -13.11 22.81 -4.48
C SER A 162 -14.15 23.26 -3.45
N GLY A 163 -15.33 22.67 -3.52
CA GLY A 163 -16.41 22.89 -2.57
C GLY A 163 -17.18 21.61 -2.35
N TYR A 164 -18.09 21.61 -1.39
CA TYR A 164 -19.01 20.49 -1.19
C TYR A 164 -20.46 20.95 -1.08
N VAL A 165 -21.35 20.04 -1.43
CA VAL A 165 -22.78 20.20 -1.26
C VAL A 165 -23.24 19.40 -0.04
N TYR A 166 -24.07 20.03 0.78
CA TYR A 166 -24.58 19.46 2.03
C TYR A 166 -26.04 19.84 2.26
N GLU A 167 -26.69 19.20 3.23
CA GLU A 167 -28.07 19.47 3.61
C GLU A 167 -28.16 19.71 5.13
N ALA A 168 -28.72 20.86 5.53
CA ALA A 168 -28.91 21.32 6.91
C ALA A 168 -27.61 21.60 7.70
N VAL A 169 -26.72 20.61 7.80
CA VAL A 169 -25.46 20.65 8.54
C VAL A 169 -24.31 20.19 7.66
N PRO A 170 -23.07 20.67 7.88
CA PRO A 170 -21.95 20.30 7.04
C PRO A 170 -21.76 18.78 6.93
N SER A 171 -21.77 18.02 8.03
CA SER A 171 -21.49 16.58 7.97
C SER A 171 -22.44 15.78 7.06
N ASN A 172 -23.63 16.28 6.80
CA ASN A 172 -24.64 15.65 5.95
C ASN A 172 -24.41 15.98 4.47
N ARG A 173 -23.41 15.31 3.88
CA ARG A 173 -22.99 15.49 2.48
C ARG A 173 -24.00 14.94 1.48
N VAL A 174 -24.18 15.63 0.36
CA VAL A 174 -25.10 15.21 -0.70
C VAL A 174 -24.33 14.76 -1.95
N GLU A 175 -24.27 13.44 -2.13
CA GLU A 175 -23.71 12.80 -3.34
C GLU A 175 -24.63 12.97 -4.55
N GLY A 176 -24.08 12.93 -5.77
CA GLY A 176 -24.87 12.85 -7.00
C GLY A 176 -25.51 14.17 -7.44
N VAL A 177 -25.11 15.29 -6.85
CA VAL A 177 -25.60 16.63 -7.22
C VAL A 177 -24.92 17.08 -8.50
N THR A 178 -25.69 17.59 -9.46
CA THR A 178 -25.14 18.17 -10.68
C THR A 178 -24.70 19.61 -10.40
N ALA A 179 -23.40 19.84 -10.32
CA ALA A 179 -22.79 21.15 -10.18
C ALA A 179 -22.41 21.69 -11.57
N THR A 180 -23.00 22.82 -11.97
CA THR A 180 -22.73 23.48 -13.25
C THR A 180 -22.12 24.85 -13.03
N ILE A 181 -20.97 25.08 -13.65
CA ILE A 181 -20.17 26.29 -13.52
C ILE A 181 -20.52 27.27 -14.63
N TYR A 182 -20.79 28.52 -14.27
CA TYR A 182 -21.04 29.63 -15.18
C TYR A 182 -20.09 30.80 -14.90
N GLN A 183 -19.61 31.43 -15.97
CA GLN A 183 -18.92 32.71 -15.90
C GLN A 183 -19.92 33.83 -16.15
N TYR A 184 -19.94 34.84 -15.29
CA TYR A 184 -20.59 36.10 -15.59
C TYR A 184 -19.67 36.93 -16.49
N ALA A 185 -19.88 36.83 -17.79
CA ALA A 185 -18.99 37.36 -18.81
C ALA A 185 -19.64 38.51 -19.59
N GLU A 186 -18.82 39.43 -20.07
CA GLU A 186 -19.24 40.43 -21.06
C GLU A 186 -19.22 39.80 -22.45
N ILE A 187 -20.37 39.85 -23.10
CA ILE A 187 -20.62 39.36 -24.45
C ILE A 187 -20.72 40.55 -25.37
N ILE A 188 -19.90 40.51 -26.43
CA ILE A 188 -19.87 41.51 -27.48
C ILE A 188 -20.67 40.92 -28.66
N ASP A 189 -21.75 41.59 -29.02
CA ASP A 189 -22.59 41.21 -30.15
C ASP A 189 -22.01 41.84 -31.43
N TYR A 190 -21.88 41.05 -32.49
CA TYR A 190 -21.39 41.52 -33.79
C TYR A 190 -22.48 41.37 -34.86
N ASP A 191 -22.53 42.28 -35.81
CA ASP A 191 -23.37 42.12 -37.00
C ASP A 191 -22.76 41.13 -38.01
N GLU A 192 -23.44 40.93 -39.15
CA GLU A 192 -22.99 40.04 -40.23
C GLU A 192 -21.66 40.49 -40.89
N TYR A 193 -21.23 41.74 -40.67
CA TYR A 193 -19.98 42.31 -41.18
C TYR A 193 -18.86 42.31 -40.12
N GLY A 194 -19.14 41.85 -38.90
CA GLY A 194 -18.19 41.82 -37.79
C GLY A 194 -18.05 43.17 -37.06
N GLU A 195 -19.00 44.10 -37.25
CA GLU A 195 -19.04 45.35 -36.49
C GLU A 195 -19.75 45.13 -35.15
N GLU A 196 -19.19 45.69 -34.08
CA GLU A 196 -19.77 45.61 -32.73
C GLU A 196 -21.11 46.35 -32.68
N THR A 197 -22.18 45.62 -32.35
CA THR A 197 -23.56 46.14 -32.27
C THR A 197 -24.04 46.38 -30.85
N GLY A 198 -23.35 45.78 -29.86
CA GLY A 198 -23.71 45.94 -28.46
C GLY A 198 -22.79 45.16 -27.53
N ARG A 199 -22.85 45.51 -26.26
CA ARG A 199 -22.26 44.74 -25.16
C ARG A 199 -23.32 44.46 -24.14
N ARG A 200 -23.33 43.23 -23.64
CA ARG A 200 -24.24 42.77 -22.60
C ARG A 200 -23.48 41.83 -21.68
N LYS A 201 -23.86 41.76 -20.42
CA LYS A 201 -23.31 40.76 -19.50
C LYS A 201 -24.33 39.67 -19.26
N GLU A 202 -23.88 38.43 -19.32
CA GLU A 202 -24.71 37.28 -19.02
C GLU A 202 -23.90 36.14 -18.43
N GLU A 203 -24.61 35.16 -17.87
CA GLU A 203 -24.02 33.95 -17.35
C GLU A 203 -23.84 32.95 -18.49
N VAL A 204 -22.60 32.75 -18.89
CA VAL A 204 -22.23 31.78 -19.92
C VAL A 204 -21.72 30.52 -19.25
N LYS A 205 -22.27 29.37 -19.65
CA LYS A 205 -21.79 28.08 -19.16
C LYS A 205 -20.30 27.96 -19.52
N TRP A 206 -19.48 27.63 -18.52
CA TRP A 206 -18.04 27.52 -18.70
C TRP A 206 -17.67 26.33 -19.59
N ASP A 207 -16.91 26.60 -20.65
CA ASP A 207 -16.32 25.59 -21.52
C ASP A 207 -15.04 25.02 -20.88
N ALA A 208 -15.24 24.00 -20.04
CA ALA A 208 -14.18 23.33 -19.31
C ALA A 208 -13.33 22.39 -20.19
N GLU A 209 -13.82 21.97 -21.37
CA GLU A 209 -13.12 21.04 -22.25
C GLU A 209 -11.79 21.62 -22.75
N ASN A 210 -11.75 22.94 -23.00
CA ASN A 210 -10.54 23.66 -23.39
C ASN A 210 -9.43 23.65 -22.31
N TYR A 211 -9.75 23.21 -21.09
CA TYR A 211 -8.87 23.15 -19.93
C TYR A 211 -8.65 21.71 -19.41
N ASP A 212 -9.02 20.68 -20.20
CA ASP A 212 -9.00 19.27 -19.79
C ASP A 212 -9.84 19.01 -18.51
N GLN A 213 -10.91 19.77 -18.32
CA GLN A 213 -11.84 19.68 -17.18
C GLN A 213 -13.26 19.34 -17.63
N VAL A 214 -14.14 19.05 -16.67
CA VAL A 214 -15.53 18.61 -16.91
C VAL A 214 -16.52 19.64 -16.38
N ASN A 215 -17.55 19.99 -17.15
CA ASN A 215 -18.67 20.84 -16.72
C ASN A 215 -19.95 20.53 -17.55
N PRO A 216 -21.05 20.06 -16.93
CA PRO A 216 -21.30 19.94 -15.50
C PRO A 216 -20.56 18.77 -14.86
N GLN A 217 -20.39 18.84 -13.54
CA GLN A 217 -19.81 17.79 -12.72
C GLN A 217 -20.89 17.17 -11.82
N THR A 218 -20.62 15.97 -11.34
CA THR A 218 -21.46 15.29 -10.35
C THR A 218 -20.67 15.16 -9.06
N THR A 219 -21.28 15.52 -7.92
CA THR A 219 -20.61 15.38 -6.62
C THR A 219 -20.34 13.92 -6.28
N ASP A 220 -19.20 13.65 -5.65
CA ASP A 220 -18.82 12.31 -5.19
C ASP A 220 -19.57 11.90 -3.90
N THR A 221 -19.22 10.74 -3.34
CA THR A 221 -19.80 10.20 -2.08
C THR A 221 -19.67 11.14 -0.87
N TYR A 222 -18.78 12.13 -0.94
CA TYR A 222 -18.57 13.13 0.10
C TYR A 222 -19.17 14.50 -0.27
N GLY A 223 -20.00 14.55 -1.32
CA GLY A 223 -20.62 15.76 -1.81
C GLY A 223 -19.64 16.73 -2.46
N ILE A 224 -18.39 16.31 -2.75
CA ILE A 224 -17.32 17.20 -3.23
C ILE A 224 -17.43 17.37 -4.75
N PHE A 225 -17.17 18.60 -5.23
CA PHE A 225 -16.98 18.92 -6.64
C PHE A 225 -15.72 19.76 -6.86
N GLY A 226 -15.12 19.66 -8.05
CA GLY A 226 -13.94 20.41 -8.43
C GLY A 226 -14.28 21.74 -9.11
N TRP A 227 -13.45 22.75 -8.93
CA TRP A 227 -13.71 24.10 -9.43
C TRP A 227 -12.37 24.80 -9.74
N ASP A 228 -11.72 24.52 -10.86
CA ASP A 228 -10.48 25.22 -11.24
C ASP A 228 -10.71 26.12 -12.46
N VAL A 229 -11.15 27.35 -12.20
CA VAL A 229 -11.53 28.32 -13.24
C VAL A 229 -10.48 29.42 -13.42
N PRO A 230 -10.38 30.02 -14.63
CA PRO A 230 -9.53 31.18 -14.83
C PRO A 230 -10.05 32.43 -14.08
N GLU A 231 -9.26 33.52 -14.15
CA GLU A 231 -9.68 34.83 -13.64
C GLU A 231 -11.03 35.26 -14.23
N GLY A 232 -11.93 35.76 -13.37
CA GLY A 232 -13.27 36.18 -13.75
C GLY A 232 -14.24 36.26 -12.58
N SER A 233 -15.51 36.46 -12.90
CA SER A 233 -16.62 36.46 -11.96
C SER A 233 -17.52 35.29 -12.25
N TRP A 234 -17.84 34.51 -11.22
CA TRP A 234 -18.42 33.19 -11.45
C TRP A 234 -19.54 32.81 -10.50
N VAL A 235 -20.32 31.81 -10.90
CA VAL A 235 -21.33 31.18 -10.05
C VAL A 235 -21.35 29.68 -10.31
N VAL A 236 -21.57 28.90 -9.25
CA VAL A 236 -21.88 27.47 -9.35
C VAL A 236 -23.37 27.30 -9.08
N LYS A 237 -24.04 26.53 -9.94
CA LYS A 237 -25.46 26.17 -9.79
C LYS A 237 -25.59 24.67 -9.58
N PHE A 238 -26.44 24.29 -8.65
CA PHE A 238 -26.60 22.93 -8.18
C PHE A 238 -28.03 22.45 -8.42
N ASN A 239 -28.16 21.28 -9.04
CA ASN A 239 -29.46 20.65 -9.27
C ASN A 239 -29.38 19.16 -8.91
N LYS A 240 -30.43 18.67 -8.23
CA LYS A 240 -30.64 17.26 -7.94
C LYS A 240 -32.14 17.01 -7.75
N GLU A 241 -32.65 15.93 -8.32
CA GLU A 241 -34.04 15.51 -8.11
C GLU A 241 -34.32 15.30 -6.61
N GLY A 242 -35.46 15.80 -6.14
CA GLY A 242 -35.84 15.78 -4.72
C GLY A 242 -35.32 16.96 -3.89
N TYR A 243 -34.50 17.83 -4.48
CA TYR A 243 -34.00 19.05 -3.84
C TYR A 243 -34.41 20.30 -4.62
N GLU A 244 -34.51 21.42 -3.93
CA GLU A 244 -34.62 22.73 -4.55
C GLU A 244 -33.31 23.09 -5.25
N ASP A 245 -33.39 23.81 -6.37
CA ASP A 245 -32.22 24.35 -7.05
C ASP A 245 -31.46 25.28 -6.11
N ALA A 246 -30.14 25.12 -6.05
CA ALA A 246 -29.27 25.94 -5.22
C ALA A 246 -28.17 26.60 -6.06
N ASP A 247 -27.58 27.66 -5.52
CA ASP A 247 -26.53 28.41 -6.18
C ASP A 247 -25.59 29.07 -5.18
N SER A 248 -24.45 29.54 -5.68
CA SER A 248 -23.45 30.22 -4.88
C SER A 248 -23.62 31.75 -4.84
N TYR A 249 -24.77 32.33 -5.22
CA TYR A 249 -24.93 33.79 -5.24
C TYR A 249 -24.91 34.39 -3.82
N ASN A 250 -25.34 33.61 -2.83
CA ASN A 250 -25.39 34.01 -1.42
C ASN A 250 -24.17 33.52 -0.62
N ASP A 251 -23.17 32.97 -1.29
CA ASP A 251 -21.91 32.60 -0.67
C ASP A 251 -21.21 33.86 -0.12
N ALA A 252 -20.61 33.78 1.07
CA ALA A 252 -19.94 34.91 1.69
C ALA A 252 -18.76 35.44 0.84
N ALA A 253 -18.14 34.59 0.02
CA ALA A 253 -17.08 34.96 -0.92
C ALA A 253 -17.62 35.56 -2.23
N ALA A 254 -18.91 35.42 -2.52
CA ALA A 254 -19.55 36.02 -3.69
C ALA A 254 -19.70 37.54 -3.46
N THR A 255 -18.68 38.29 -3.84
CA THR A 255 -18.56 39.73 -3.56
C THR A 255 -18.68 40.60 -4.81
N TYR A 256 -18.59 40.03 -6.00
CA TYR A 256 -18.76 40.79 -7.24
C TYR A 256 -20.24 41.01 -7.53
N ALA A 257 -20.75 42.22 -7.36
CA ALA A 257 -22.13 42.56 -7.69
C ALA A 257 -22.33 42.68 -9.22
N GLY A 258 -23.17 41.82 -9.78
CA GLY A 258 -23.61 41.93 -11.17
C GLY A 258 -24.74 42.94 -11.36
N GLU A 259 -25.01 43.30 -12.61
CA GLU A 259 -26.04 44.27 -12.99
C GLU A 259 -27.46 43.73 -12.77
N ASN A 260 -27.59 42.41 -12.61
CA ASN A 260 -28.82 41.70 -12.30
C ASN A 260 -29.13 41.61 -10.79
N GLY A 261 -28.35 42.28 -9.94
CA GLY A 261 -28.54 42.28 -8.48
C GLY A 261 -28.04 41.02 -7.76
N LYS A 262 -27.39 40.09 -8.49
CA LYS A 262 -26.77 38.89 -7.92
C LYS A 262 -25.29 39.12 -7.64
N HIS A 263 -24.71 38.33 -6.74
CA HIS A 263 -23.28 38.40 -6.44
C HIS A 263 -22.54 37.16 -6.95
N TYR A 264 -21.33 37.35 -7.46
CA TYR A 264 -20.53 36.31 -8.08
C TYR A 264 -19.20 36.15 -7.34
N LEU A 265 -18.68 34.93 -7.38
CA LEU A 265 -17.38 34.55 -6.84
C LEU A 265 -16.26 35.15 -7.71
N PRO A 266 -15.46 36.10 -7.19
CA PRO A 266 -14.34 36.64 -7.94
C PRO A 266 -13.14 35.68 -7.88
N VAL A 267 -12.49 35.46 -9.01
CA VAL A 267 -11.17 34.84 -9.09
C VAL A 267 -10.28 35.84 -9.82
N PRO A 268 -9.12 36.28 -9.27
CA PRO A 268 -8.54 35.94 -7.96
C PRO A 268 -9.17 36.67 -6.75
N PRO A 269 -8.95 36.19 -5.50
CA PRO A 269 -8.21 34.98 -5.13
C PRO A 269 -8.95 33.70 -5.55
N ILE A 270 -8.23 32.58 -5.60
CA ILE A 270 -8.87 31.26 -5.81
C ILE A 270 -9.86 30.98 -4.68
N GLN A 271 -11.01 30.40 -5.04
CA GLN A 271 -12.10 30.09 -4.11
C GLN A 271 -12.02 28.61 -3.73
N THR A 272 -11.88 28.30 -2.43
CA THR A 272 -11.58 26.94 -1.95
C THR A 272 -12.60 26.39 -0.96
N GLU A 273 -13.68 27.13 -0.71
CA GLU A 273 -14.73 26.77 0.24
C GLU A 273 -16.11 27.12 -0.33
N VAL A 274 -16.35 26.81 -1.60
CA VAL A 274 -17.64 27.05 -2.28
C VAL A 274 -18.66 26.02 -1.79
N ASN A 275 -19.03 26.12 -0.51
CA ASN A 275 -19.85 25.16 0.20
C ASN A 275 -21.29 25.60 0.15
N THR A 276 -22.16 24.82 -0.48
CA THR A 276 -23.56 25.21 -0.73
C THR A 276 -24.52 24.23 -0.06
N ALA A 277 -25.46 24.78 0.71
CA ALA A 277 -26.55 24.01 1.29
C ALA A 277 -27.66 23.78 0.24
N MET A 278 -28.17 22.56 0.16
CA MET A 278 -29.40 22.25 -0.58
C MET A 278 -30.57 22.01 0.36
N VAL A 279 -31.77 22.30 -0.13
CA VAL A 279 -33.03 22.14 0.61
C VAL A 279 -33.83 20.98 0.01
N SER A 280 -34.20 20.00 0.83
CA SER A 280 -35.06 18.90 0.38
C SER A 280 -36.48 19.39 0.13
N THR A 281 -37.06 18.95 -0.98
CA THR A 281 -38.47 19.23 -1.34
C THR A 281 -39.45 18.31 -0.61
N ALA A 282 -38.97 17.17 -0.10
CA ALA A 282 -39.78 16.24 0.67
C ALA A 282 -40.00 16.76 2.10
N ALA A 283 -41.18 16.47 2.66
CA ALA A 283 -41.43 16.70 4.08
C ALA A 283 -40.67 15.67 4.93
N PRO A 284 -40.23 16.03 6.15
CA PRO A 284 -39.61 15.07 7.06
C PRO A 284 -40.61 14.00 7.50
N GLU A 285 -40.09 12.80 7.76
CA GLU A 285 -40.84 11.64 8.24
C GLU A 285 -40.12 11.02 9.44
N VAL A 286 -40.86 10.26 10.27
CA VAL A 286 -40.26 9.43 11.31
C VAL A 286 -39.68 8.19 10.62
N ALA A 287 -38.36 8.14 10.49
CA ALA A 287 -37.64 7.08 9.79
C ALA A 287 -37.53 5.80 10.64
N GLY A 288 -37.44 5.95 11.97
CA GLY A 288 -37.27 4.83 12.88
C GLY A 288 -37.65 5.18 14.31
N VAL A 289 -38.14 4.18 15.04
CA VAL A 289 -38.37 4.28 16.49
C VAL A 289 -37.92 2.97 17.15
N SER A 290 -36.94 3.09 18.04
CA SER A 290 -36.35 1.99 18.79
C SER A 290 -36.65 2.18 20.27
N ALA A 291 -37.51 1.34 20.84
CA ALA A 291 -37.90 1.43 22.24
C ALA A 291 -37.07 0.47 23.11
N TYR A 292 -36.41 1.02 24.12
CA TYR A 292 -35.64 0.28 25.11
C TYR A 292 -36.18 0.50 26.52
N GLU A 293 -35.79 -0.35 27.47
CA GLU A 293 -36.27 -0.27 28.86
C GLU A 293 -35.95 1.09 29.53
N GLY A 294 -34.88 1.77 29.10
CA GLY A 294 -34.42 3.03 29.67
C GLY A 294 -34.65 4.27 28.81
N GLU A 295 -34.86 4.13 27.49
CA GLU A 295 -35.03 5.25 26.56
C GLU A 295 -35.72 4.80 25.26
N ILE A 296 -36.21 5.76 24.49
CA ILE A 296 -36.73 5.52 23.14
C ILE A 296 -35.99 6.43 22.17
N ASP A 297 -35.30 5.83 21.21
CA ASP A 297 -34.65 6.56 20.13
C ASP A 297 -35.65 6.78 19.00
N ILE A 298 -35.67 8.01 18.48
CA ILE A 298 -36.57 8.47 17.42
C ILE A 298 -35.70 9.10 16.34
N ASP A 299 -35.65 8.45 15.19
CA ASP A 299 -34.91 8.91 14.02
C ASP A 299 -35.86 9.53 12.99
N PHE A 300 -35.42 10.63 12.41
CA PHE A 300 -36.11 11.35 11.35
C PHE A 300 -35.36 11.22 10.03
N SER A 301 -36.11 11.25 8.91
CA SER A 301 -35.53 11.19 7.56
C SER A 301 -34.71 12.41 7.17
N GLN A 302 -34.82 13.51 7.93
CA GLN A 302 -34.13 14.77 7.72
C GLN A 302 -33.70 15.36 9.06
N TYR A 303 -32.77 16.33 9.03
CA TYR A 303 -32.42 17.11 10.22
C TYR A 303 -33.58 17.99 10.68
N MET A 304 -33.82 18.01 11.99
CA MET A 304 -34.96 18.65 12.62
C MET A 304 -34.54 19.87 13.45
N GLN A 305 -35.45 20.84 13.56
CA GLN A 305 -35.33 21.93 14.52
C GLN A 305 -35.52 21.39 15.94
N ILE A 306 -34.45 21.42 16.73
CA ILE A 306 -34.38 20.82 18.07
C ILE A 306 -35.53 21.30 18.96
N ASP A 307 -35.82 22.60 18.97
CA ASP A 307 -36.87 23.19 19.81
C ASP A 307 -38.27 22.68 19.49
N THR A 308 -38.51 22.19 18.28
CA THR A 308 -39.82 21.66 17.86
C THR A 308 -40.01 20.21 18.32
N VAL A 309 -38.92 19.46 18.55
CA VAL A 309 -38.94 18.06 18.99
C VAL A 309 -38.93 18.01 20.50
N ASN A 310 -40.08 18.29 21.09
CA ASN A 310 -40.27 18.37 22.55
C ASN A 310 -41.46 17.51 23.00
N THR A 311 -41.65 17.38 24.31
CA THR A 311 -42.68 16.52 24.91
C THR A 311 -44.12 16.95 24.68
N THR A 312 -44.36 18.12 24.09
CA THR A 312 -45.69 18.54 23.61
C THR A 312 -46.03 17.91 22.25
N ASN A 313 -45.02 17.78 21.41
CA ASN A 313 -45.11 17.32 20.03
C ASN A 313 -44.79 15.82 19.89
N VAL A 314 -43.99 15.27 20.78
CA VAL A 314 -43.66 13.85 20.88
C VAL A 314 -44.19 13.32 22.20
N THR A 315 -45.08 12.33 22.12
CA THR A 315 -45.73 11.74 23.30
C THR A 315 -45.54 10.22 23.32
N VAL A 316 -45.40 9.68 24.51
CA VAL A 316 -45.20 8.24 24.74
C VAL A 316 -46.30 7.74 25.68
N THR A 317 -46.95 6.64 25.29
CA THR A 317 -48.03 6.03 26.06
C THR A 317 -47.71 4.56 26.32
N ALA A 318 -47.78 4.12 27.58
CA ALA A 318 -47.57 2.72 27.94
C ALA A 318 -48.75 1.84 27.48
N SER A 319 -48.55 0.51 27.45
CA SER A 319 -49.56 -0.49 27.00
C SER A 319 -50.93 -0.39 27.68
N GLY A 320 -51.00 0.19 28.89
CA GLY A 320 -52.26 0.44 29.62
C GLY A 320 -52.96 1.76 29.30
N GLY A 321 -52.46 2.56 28.35
CA GLY A 321 -53.01 3.89 28.00
C GLY A 321 -52.52 5.03 28.89
N THR A 322 -51.64 4.75 29.86
CA THR A 322 -51.04 5.76 30.73
C THR A 322 -49.96 6.54 29.99
N ALA A 323 -50.03 7.87 30.02
CA ALA A 323 -48.98 8.73 29.48
C ALA A 323 -47.68 8.59 30.28
N VAL A 324 -46.56 8.41 29.58
CA VAL A 324 -45.22 8.36 30.17
C VAL A 324 -44.62 9.76 30.10
N THR A 325 -44.26 10.32 31.24
CA THR A 325 -43.57 11.63 31.30
C THR A 325 -42.06 11.42 31.18
N GLY A 326 -41.36 12.42 30.63
CA GLY A 326 -39.94 12.31 30.36
C GLY A 326 -39.32 13.60 29.81
N THR A 327 -38.09 13.50 29.35
CA THR A 327 -37.36 14.54 28.61
C THR A 327 -37.02 14.02 27.21
N ILE A 328 -36.74 14.94 26.29
CA ILE A 328 -36.26 14.62 24.95
C ILE A 328 -34.93 15.34 24.75
N GLU A 329 -33.93 14.59 24.32
CA GLU A 329 -32.57 15.09 24.10
C GLU A 329 -32.10 14.70 22.70
N PRO A 330 -31.46 15.62 21.95
CA PRO A 330 -30.91 15.28 20.65
C PRO A 330 -29.64 14.42 20.81
N LEU A 331 -29.51 13.38 19.99
CA LEU A 331 -28.37 12.45 20.02
C LEU A 331 -27.22 12.86 19.09
N ASN A 332 -27.52 13.57 18.01
CA ASN A 332 -26.54 13.97 16.98
C ASN A 332 -26.66 15.45 16.61
N ALA A 333 -26.80 16.31 17.62
CA ALA A 333 -26.96 17.74 17.39
C ALA A 333 -25.69 18.36 16.78
N GLU A 334 -25.82 19.01 15.64
CA GLU A 334 -24.75 19.69 14.91
C GLU A 334 -25.17 21.09 14.49
N ASP A 335 -24.22 22.03 14.54
CA ASP A 335 -24.45 23.40 14.10
C ASP A 335 -24.50 23.47 12.58
N ASN A 336 -25.35 24.33 12.03
CA ASN A 336 -25.32 24.63 10.61
C ASN A 336 -24.02 25.36 10.23
N TYR A 337 -23.77 25.51 8.93
CA TYR A 337 -22.47 25.99 8.43
C TYR A 337 -22.04 27.37 8.96
N ASP A 338 -22.98 28.28 9.20
CA ASP A 338 -22.71 29.62 9.74
C ASP A 338 -22.77 29.69 11.28
N GLY A 339 -23.10 28.59 11.95
CA GLY A 339 -23.21 28.48 13.41
C GLY A 339 -24.39 29.23 14.02
N THR A 340 -25.38 29.66 13.23
CA THR A 340 -26.55 30.42 13.72
C THR A 340 -27.67 29.54 14.26
N ALA A 341 -27.71 28.27 13.88
CA ALA A 341 -28.72 27.31 14.28
C ALA A 341 -28.13 25.92 14.50
N ARG A 342 -28.82 25.09 15.29
CA ARG A 342 -28.42 23.72 15.57
C ARG A 342 -29.55 22.76 15.26
N TYR A 343 -29.22 21.67 14.59
CA TYR A 343 -30.19 20.68 14.13
C TYR A 343 -29.78 19.27 14.57
N ALA A 344 -30.74 18.37 14.68
CA ALA A 344 -30.50 16.95 14.96
C ALA A 344 -31.50 16.10 14.17
N SER A 345 -31.09 14.92 13.70
CA SER A 345 -31.99 13.96 13.04
C SER A 345 -32.37 12.79 13.95
N SER A 346 -31.72 12.64 15.11
CA SER A 346 -31.97 11.56 16.06
C SER A 346 -32.14 12.12 17.48
N PHE A 347 -33.14 11.62 18.20
CA PHE A 347 -33.52 12.09 19.53
C PHE A 347 -33.84 10.93 20.46
N ALA A 348 -33.45 11.04 21.73
CA ALA A 348 -33.80 10.09 22.77
C ALA A 348 -34.89 10.68 23.67
N PHE A 349 -36.00 9.97 23.82
CA PHE A 349 -36.97 10.19 24.90
C PHE A 349 -36.53 9.39 26.14
N ARG A 350 -36.25 10.09 27.24
CA ARG A 350 -35.87 9.50 28.52
C ARG A 350 -37.04 9.62 29.51
N PRO A 351 -37.63 8.51 30.00
CA PRO A 351 -38.72 8.56 30.94
C PRO A 351 -38.24 9.13 32.29
N ALA A 352 -39.06 9.95 32.92
CA ALA A 352 -38.74 10.58 34.21
C ALA A 352 -38.65 9.56 35.36
N GLN A 353 -39.40 8.45 35.24
CA GLN A 353 -39.25 7.27 36.10
C GLN A 353 -38.60 6.16 35.29
N THR A 354 -37.48 5.62 35.74
CA THR A 354 -36.71 4.64 34.96
C THR A 354 -37.18 3.20 35.19
N ALA A 355 -37.65 2.86 36.38
CA ALA A 355 -38.08 1.50 36.69
C ALA A 355 -39.47 1.20 36.13
N GLY A 356 -39.55 0.37 35.08
CA GLY A 356 -40.80 -0.18 34.56
C GLY A 356 -41.71 0.81 33.83
N ALA A 357 -41.26 2.05 33.59
CA ALA A 357 -42.04 3.04 32.85
C ALA A 357 -42.17 2.68 31.37
N LEU A 358 -41.15 2.03 30.82
CA LEU A 358 -41.13 1.46 29.47
C LEU A 358 -41.10 -0.06 29.63
N ALA A 359 -42.23 -0.73 29.38
CA ALA A 359 -42.34 -2.18 29.46
C ALA A 359 -43.39 -2.71 28.47
N GLY A 360 -43.13 -3.90 27.92
CA GLY A 360 -44.01 -4.55 26.96
C GLY A 360 -44.07 -3.78 25.64
N THR A 361 -45.18 -3.07 25.41
CA THR A 361 -45.37 -2.27 24.19
C THR A 361 -45.70 -0.83 24.56
N VAL A 362 -45.08 0.11 23.88
CA VAL A 362 -45.32 1.55 24.02
C VAL A 362 -45.83 2.11 22.71
N THR A 363 -46.68 3.13 22.79
CA THR A 363 -47.13 3.89 21.63
C THR A 363 -46.40 5.22 21.60
N VAL A 364 -45.69 5.50 20.50
CA VAL A 364 -45.01 6.77 20.26
C VAL A 364 -45.82 7.54 19.22
N ALA A 365 -46.14 8.80 19.53
CA ALA A 365 -46.83 9.68 18.60
C ALA A 365 -46.07 10.99 18.42
N VAL A 366 -45.88 11.41 17.17
CA VAL A 366 -45.14 12.61 16.79
C VAL A 366 -46.03 13.50 15.92
N LYS A 367 -46.10 14.80 16.24
CA LYS A 367 -46.87 15.80 15.51
C LYS A 367 -46.18 17.16 15.53
N ASN A 368 -46.43 18.00 14.53
CA ASN A 368 -46.02 19.42 14.50
C ASN A 368 -44.50 19.69 14.69
N VAL A 369 -43.65 18.69 14.50
CA VAL A 369 -42.19 18.87 14.44
C VAL A 369 -41.79 19.34 13.05
N LYS A 370 -40.70 20.10 12.94
CA LYS A 370 -40.25 20.72 11.69
C LYS A 370 -38.81 20.35 11.35
N ASN A 371 -38.53 20.19 10.07
CA ASN A 371 -37.16 20.06 9.58
C ASN A 371 -36.39 21.39 9.69
N TYR A 372 -35.11 21.34 9.37
CA TYR A 372 -34.20 22.49 9.32
C TYR A 372 -34.73 23.66 8.48
N ALA A 373 -35.45 23.39 7.38
CA ALA A 373 -36.05 24.40 6.51
C ALA A 373 -37.41 24.94 7.01
N GLY A 374 -37.91 24.45 8.15
CA GLY A 374 -39.18 24.87 8.73
C GLY A 374 -40.43 24.14 8.19
N THR A 375 -40.25 23.15 7.32
CA THR A 375 -41.30 22.28 6.80
C THR A 375 -41.71 21.27 7.88
N ALA A 376 -43.01 21.21 8.18
CA ALA A 376 -43.55 20.25 9.15
C ALA A 376 -43.63 18.84 8.57
N ILE A 377 -43.66 17.82 9.43
CA ILE A 377 -43.94 16.43 9.00
C ILE A 377 -45.25 16.37 8.21
N ALA A 378 -45.28 15.57 7.13
CA ALA A 378 -46.43 15.51 6.23
C ALA A 378 -47.70 15.01 6.93
N ALA A 379 -47.55 14.02 7.82
CA ALA A 379 -48.64 13.45 8.61
C ALA A 379 -48.15 13.17 10.04
N ALA A 380 -49.07 13.25 11.00
CA ALA A 380 -48.78 12.84 12.36
C ALA A 380 -48.46 11.34 12.40
N TYR A 381 -47.37 10.99 13.07
CA TYR A 381 -46.96 9.62 13.27
C TYR A 381 -47.61 9.05 14.53
N SER A 382 -48.05 7.79 14.49
CA SER A 382 -48.42 7.02 15.66
C SER A 382 -48.08 5.54 15.44
N GLY A 383 -47.16 5.01 16.22
CA GLY A 383 -46.67 3.64 16.09
C GLY A 383 -46.60 2.92 17.43
N GLN A 384 -46.80 1.61 17.43
CA GLN A 384 -46.60 0.74 18.58
C GLN A 384 -45.25 0.02 18.48
N HIS A 385 -44.47 0.05 19.55
CA HIS A 385 -43.10 -0.46 19.60
C HIS A 385 -42.92 -1.37 20.80
N ALA A 386 -42.39 -2.57 20.56
CA ALA A 386 -41.99 -3.46 21.63
C ALA A 386 -40.74 -2.90 22.33
N VAL A 387 -40.77 -2.87 23.65
CA VAL A 387 -39.63 -2.46 24.47
C VAL A 387 -38.66 -3.61 24.54
N THR A 388 -37.42 -3.37 24.12
CA THR A 388 -36.34 -4.38 24.08
C THR A 388 -35.16 -3.99 24.96
N VAL A 389 -34.23 -4.92 25.17
CA VAL A 389 -32.98 -4.60 25.85
C VAL A 389 -32.08 -3.81 24.91
N MET A 390 -31.49 -2.73 25.43
CA MET A 390 -30.62 -1.84 24.65
C MET A 390 -29.29 -2.55 24.31
N PRO A 391 -28.90 -2.65 23.02
CA PRO A 391 -27.56 -3.07 22.65
C PRO A 391 -26.56 -1.97 23.04
N ARG A 392 -25.36 -2.35 23.46
CA ARG A 392 -24.33 -1.43 23.97
C ARG A 392 -23.04 -1.47 23.16
N SER A 393 -22.65 -2.65 22.69
CA SER A 393 -21.41 -2.82 21.94
C SER A 393 -21.46 -4.08 21.08
N LEU A 394 -20.50 -4.20 20.17
CA LEU A 394 -20.21 -5.42 19.42
C LEU A 394 -18.91 -6.03 19.93
N GLU A 395 -18.88 -7.34 20.06
CA GLU A 395 -17.67 -8.12 20.31
C GLU A 395 -17.35 -8.92 19.05
N ILE A 396 -16.18 -8.66 18.46
CA ILE A 396 -15.74 -9.30 17.21
C ILE A 396 -14.57 -10.23 17.51
N THR A 397 -14.80 -11.52 17.27
CA THR A 397 -13.84 -12.61 17.50
C THR A 397 -13.55 -13.36 16.20
N GLY A 398 -12.38 -14.00 16.11
CA GLY A 398 -11.93 -14.70 14.90
C GLY A 398 -10.51 -14.31 14.47
N GLU A 399 -9.97 -15.03 13.50
CA GLU A 399 -8.64 -14.73 12.96
C GLU A 399 -8.68 -13.51 12.04
N THR A 400 -7.80 -12.54 12.33
CA THR A 400 -7.68 -11.31 11.53
C THR A 400 -6.61 -11.42 10.44
N GLY A 401 -6.01 -12.60 10.26
CA GLY A 401 -4.99 -12.89 9.27
C GLY A 401 -5.41 -14.03 8.36
N MET A 402 -5.19 -13.91 7.06
CA MET A 402 -5.38 -15.01 6.11
C MET A 402 -4.36 -14.96 4.97
N LEU A 403 -4.18 -16.07 4.26
CA LEU A 403 -3.39 -16.08 3.03
C LEU A 403 -4.23 -15.58 1.85
N HIS A 404 -3.55 -15.05 0.84
CA HIS A 404 -4.16 -14.70 -0.43
C HIS A 404 -4.89 -15.90 -1.07
N HIS A 405 -6.13 -15.68 -1.49
CA HIS A 405 -7.11 -16.67 -1.96
C HIS A 405 -7.61 -17.68 -0.91
N ASP A 406 -7.28 -17.50 0.36
CA ASP A 406 -7.93 -18.23 1.45
C ASP A 406 -9.13 -17.41 1.97
N SER A 407 -9.98 -18.08 2.76
CA SER A 407 -11.13 -17.49 3.42
C SER A 407 -11.03 -17.69 4.94
N THR A 408 -11.53 -16.74 5.73
CA THR A 408 -11.68 -16.88 7.18
C THR A 408 -13.09 -16.52 7.62
N GLU A 409 -13.45 -16.86 8.85
CA GLU A 409 -14.73 -16.54 9.46
C GLU A 409 -14.53 -15.63 10.67
N LEU A 410 -15.29 -14.54 10.74
CA LEU A 410 -15.41 -13.73 11.93
C LEU A 410 -16.75 -14.00 12.60
N THR A 411 -16.73 -14.10 13.92
CA THR A 411 -17.92 -14.20 14.76
C THR A 411 -18.15 -12.87 15.47
N ILE A 412 -19.35 -12.34 15.32
CA ILE A 412 -19.80 -11.07 15.87
C ILE A 412 -20.87 -11.37 16.93
N ARG A 413 -20.72 -10.80 18.12
CA ARG A 413 -21.70 -10.90 19.21
C ARG A 413 -22.19 -9.50 19.58
N VAL A 414 -23.52 -9.33 19.66
CA VAL A 414 -24.13 -8.12 20.23
C VAL A 414 -24.17 -8.25 21.74
N LEU A 415 -23.70 -7.21 22.45
CA LEU A 415 -23.70 -7.17 23.91
C LEU A 415 -24.68 -6.12 24.44
N PRO A 416 -25.46 -6.43 25.49
CA PRO A 416 -25.56 -7.74 26.15
C PRO A 416 -26.31 -8.76 25.27
N ALA A 417 -26.11 -10.07 25.51
CA ALA A 417 -26.57 -11.14 24.62
C ALA A 417 -28.09 -11.12 24.39
N GLU A 418 -28.85 -10.80 25.44
CA GLU A 418 -30.31 -10.64 25.41
C GLU A 418 -30.80 -9.49 24.53
N ALA A 419 -29.94 -8.49 24.24
CA ALA A 419 -30.23 -7.42 23.29
C ALA A 419 -29.94 -7.82 21.84
N GLY A 420 -29.29 -8.97 21.64
CA GLY A 420 -28.74 -9.36 20.36
C GLY A 420 -29.68 -10.16 19.47
N ALA A 421 -30.76 -10.75 19.98
CA ALA A 421 -31.55 -11.72 19.20
C ALA A 421 -32.24 -11.11 17.97
N GLY A 422 -32.04 -11.72 16.78
CA GLY A 422 -32.75 -11.37 15.55
C GLY A 422 -32.44 -9.98 14.98
N ARG A 423 -31.27 -9.43 15.31
CA ARG A 423 -30.80 -8.12 14.83
C ARG A 423 -30.02 -8.27 13.52
N THR A 424 -30.10 -7.27 12.66
CA THR A 424 -29.33 -7.24 11.41
C THR A 424 -28.03 -6.46 11.63
N LEU A 425 -26.93 -7.01 11.13
CA LEU A 425 -25.62 -6.39 11.08
C LEU A 425 -25.28 -6.10 9.62
N THR A 426 -24.80 -4.89 9.35
CA THR A 426 -24.24 -4.50 8.05
C THR A 426 -22.72 -4.48 8.14
N ILE A 427 -22.06 -5.25 7.27
CA ILE A 427 -20.60 -5.35 7.17
C ILE A 427 -20.15 -4.67 5.88
N THR A 428 -19.40 -3.59 6.03
CA THR A 428 -18.83 -2.81 4.91
C THR A 428 -17.32 -2.99 4.86
N SER A 429 -16.79 -3.41 3.71
CA SER A 429 -15.34 -3.37 3.47
C SER A 429 -14.97 -2.04 2.84
N TYR A 430 -14.16 -1.24 3.52
CA TYR A 430 -13.56 -0.04 2.94
C TYR A 430 -12.41 -0.35 1.98
N SER A 431 -12.00 -1.62 1.88
CA SER A 431 -10.93 -2.09 1.00
C SER A 431 -11.33 -3.38 0.28
N PRO A 432 -12.40 -3.35 -0.55
CA PRO A 432 -12.98 -4.56 -1.16
C PRO A 432 -12.02 -5.28 -2.11
N SER A 433 -11.03 -4.57 -2.66
CA SER A 433 -9.97 -5.19 -3.48
C SER A 433 -9.00 -6.05 -2.66
N ILE A 434 -8.89 -5.83 -1.35
CA ILE A 434 -8.02 -6.59 -0.43
C ILE A 434 -8.82 -7.68 0.26
N VAL A 435 -9.92 -7.30 0.92
CA VAL A 435 -10.81 -8.21 1.65
C VAL A 435 -12.24 -8.01 1.18
N SER A 436 -12.82 -9.06 0.62
CA SER A 436 -14.24 -9.11 0.26
C SER A 436 -15.04 -9.80 1.37
N VAL A 437 -16.30 -9.40 1.48
CA VAL A 437 -17.22 -9.93 2.49
C VAL A 437 -18.26 -10.76 1.75
N GLY A 438 -18.45 -12.02 2.15
CA GLY A 438 -19.36 -12.94 1.46
C GLY A 438 -20.83 -12.52 1.56
N GLN A 439 -21.23 -11.98 2.72
CA GLN A 439 -22.55 -11.40 2.94
C GLN A 439 -22.41 -10.05 3.65
N GLN A 440 -22.83 -8.98 3.00
CA GLN A 440 -22.81 -7.62 3.57
C GLN A 440 -23.86 -7.43 4.66
N THR A 441 -24.89 -8.27 4.70
CA THR A 441 -25.92 -8.24 5.75
C THR A 441 -26.08 -9.64 6.35
N VAL A 442 -25.99 -9.72 7.68
CA VAL A 442 -26.18 -10.97 8.44
C VAL A 442 -27.13 -10.72 9.60
N THR A 443 -27.93 -11.71 9.96
CA THR A 443 -28.83 -11.63 11.11
C THR A 443 -28.27 -12.46 12.26
N THR A 444 -28.32 -11.92 13.47
CA THR A 444 -27.92 -12.62 14.68
C THR A 444 -28.93 -13.69 15.09
N ASP A 445 -28.43 -14.78 15.67
CA ASP A 445 -29.23 -15.88 16.23
C ASP A 445 -29.92 -15.50 17.56
N GLU A 446 -30.60 -16.47 18.18
CA GLU A 446 -31.28 -16.30 19.48
C GLU A 446 -30.34 -15.86 20.62
N ASN A 447 -29.03 -16.05 20.47
CA ASN A 447 -28.01 -15.69 21.46
C ASN A 447 -27.27 -14.39 21.10
N GLY A 448 -27.69 -13.70 20.04
CA GLY A 448 -27.05 -12.47 19.57
C GLY A 448 -25.75 -12.68 18.82
N LEU A 449 -25.51 -13.89 18.28
CA LEU A 449 -24.31 -14.23 17.51
C LEU A 449 -24.60 -14.23 16.01
N ALA A 450 -23.67 -13.71 15.22
CA ALA A 450 -23.65 -13.85 13.77
C ALA A 450 -22.23 -14.22 13.31
N SER A 451 -22.16 -14.91 12.18
CA SER A 451 -20.90 -15.26 11.53
C SER A 451 -20.84 -14.66 10.14
N VAL A 452 -19.66 -14.20 9.74
CA VAL A 452 -19.42 -13.68 8.39
C VAL A 452 -18.14 -14.28 7.82
N THR A 453 -18.23 -14.79 6.59
CA THR A 453 -17.08 -15.27 5.83
C THR A 453 -16.42 -14.11 5.09
N LEU A 454 -15.10 -14.02 5.21
CA LEU A 454 -14.25 -13.07 4.52
C LEU A 454 -13.36 -13.81 3.53
N GLU A 455 -13.08 -13.17 2.40
CA GLU A 455 -12.21 -13.71 1.36
C GLU A 455 -11.03 -12.75 1.08
N GLY A 456 -9.81 -13.30 1.08
CA GLY A 456 -8.59 -12.55 0.84
C GLY A 456 -8.29 -12.42 -0.66
N SER A 457 -8.64 -11.28 -1.26
CA SER A 457 -8.53 -11.05 -2.70
C SER A 457 -7.16 -10.53 -3.15
N LEU A 458 -6.52 -9.65 -2.38
CA LEU A 458 -5.17 -9.15 -2.67
C LEU A 458 -4.35 -9.06 -1.36
N PRO A 459 -3.03 -9.27 -1.41
CA PRO A 459 -2.19 -9.07 -0.23
C PRO A 459 -2.21 -7.61 0.24
N GLY A 460 -2.32 -7.40 1.55
CA GLY A 460 -2.36 -6.07 2.16
C GLY A 460 -3.16 -6.04 3.47
N GLN A 461 -3.50 -4.84 3.91
CA GLN A 461 -4.39 -4.59 5.05
C GLN A 461 -5.71 -4.02 4.54
N GLY A 462 -6.81 -4.65 4.90
CA GLY A 462 -8.17 -4.15 4.68
C GLY A 462 -8.82 -3.72 5.99
N ILE A 463 -9.76 -2.77 5.90
CA ILE A 463 -10.57 -2.33 7.03
C ILE A 463 -12.01 -2.74 6.76
N LEU A 464 -12.62 -3.40 7.74
CA LEU A 464 -14.03 -3.71 7.80
C LEU A 464 -14.70 -2.82 8.83
N GLU A 465 -15.89 -2.32 8.53
CA GLU A 465 -16.81 -1.72 9.48
C GLU A 465 -17.99 -2.67 9.67
N ILE A 466 -18.32 -2.98 10.93
CA ILE A 466 -19.47 -3.78 11.29
C ILE A 466 -20.44 -2.89 12.06
N ALA A 467 -21.58 -2.57 11.46
CA ALA A 467 -22.61 -1.73 12.04
C ALA A 467 -23.84 -2.56 12.45
N LEU A 468 -24.43 -2.24 13.60
CA LEU A 468 -25.70 -2.81 14.05
C LEU A 468 -26.86 -1.93 13.57
N ASP A 469 -27.67 -2.47 12.67
CA ASP A 469 -28.78 -1.75 12.03
C ASP A 469 -29.76 -1.22 13.07
N GLY A 470 -30.26 0.00 12.83
CA GLY A 470 -31.16 0.69 13.76
C GLY A 470 -30.48 1.25 15.02
N THR A 471 -29.14 1.23 15.08
CA THR A 471 -28.36 1.82 16.16
C THR A 471 -27.17 2.61 15.62
N LYS A 472 -26.47 3.34 16.49
CA LYS A 472 -25.19 4.00 16.16
C LYS A 472 -23.95 3.15 16.50
N ILE A 473 -24.15 1.89 16.86
CA ILE A 473 -23.07 0.99 17.23
C ILE A 473 -22.43 0.46 15.95
N ALA A 474 -21.20 0.88 15.71
CA ALA A 474 -20.35 0.37 14.64
C ALA A 474 -18.93 0.16 15.18
N GLU A 475 -18.28 -0.92 14.74
CA GLU A 475 -16.92 -1.28 15.13
C GLU A 475 -16.06 -1.53 13.90
N GLU A 476 -14.85 -0.99 13.89
CA GLU A 476 -13.88 -1.22 12.82
C GLU A 476 -12.94 -2.38 13.16
N LYS A 477 -12.66 -3.24 12.18
CA LYS A 477 -11.71 -4.34 12.29
C LYS A 477 -10.71 -4.34 11.14
N GLN A 478 -9.43 -4.38 11.47
CA GLN A 478 -8.36 -4.56 10.49
C GLN A 478 -8.14 -6.03 10.18
N ILE A 479 -8.02 -6.35 8.89
CA ILE A 479 -7.79 -7.70 8.36
C ILE A 479 -6.52 -7.69 7.51
N THR A 480 -5.64 -8.64 7.75
CA THR A 480 -4.37 -8.79 7.02
C THR A 480 -4.44 -9.97 6.07
N VAL A 481 -4.24 -9.71 4.79
CA VAL A 481 -4.11 -10.74 3.76
C VAL A 481 -2.64 -10.84 3.37
N THR A 482 -2.04 -12.00 3.57
CA THR A 482 -0.61 -12.21 3.30
C THR A 482 -0.42 -12.93 1.97
N ALA A 483 0.53 -12.46 1.15
CA ALA A 483 0.89 -13.13 -0.08
C ALA A 483 1.39 -14.56 0.20
N ARG A 484 0.88 -15.54 -0.55
CA ARG A 484 1.45 -16.89 -0.54
C ARG A 484 2.82 -16.81 -1.21
N GLN A 485 3.91 -16.91 -0.44
CA GLN A 485 5.23 -17.00 -1.04
C GLN A 485 5.32 -18.30 -1.86
N ALA A 486 5.64 -18.17 -3.15
CA ALA A 486 5.99 -19.33 -3.95
C ALA A 486 7.28 -19.93 -3.40
N ALA A 487 7.32 -21.25 -3.22
CA ALA A 487 8.56 -21.94 -2.91
C ALA A 487 9.62 -21.58 -3.97
N PRO A 488 10.87 -21.29 -3.58
CA PRO A 488 11.91 -20.97 -4.56
C PRO A 488 12.10 -22.14 -5.51
N ALA A 489 12.21 -21.85 -6.80
CA ALA A 489 12.43 -22.87 -7.83
C ALA A 489 13.79 -23.55 -7.60
N ILE A 490 13.78 -24.88 -7.50
CA ILE A 490 14.99 -25.68 -7.42
C ILE A 490 15.64 -25.69 -8.81
N ARG A 491 16.96 -25.46 -8.87
CA ARG A 491 17.77 -25.44 -10.09
C ARG A 491 18.56 -26.73 -10.22
N SER A 492 18.50 -27.40 -11.37
CA SER A 492 19.29 -28.62 -11.57
C SER A 492 20.70 -28.27 -12.05
N LEU A 493 21.73 -28.83 -11.43
CA LEU A 493 23.12 -28.71 -11.91
C LEU A 493 23.33 -29.45 -13.25
N GLU A 494 22.40 -30.31 -13.66
CA GLU A 494 22.50 -31.11 -14.90
C GLU A 494 21.88 -30.42 -16.12
N ASP A 495 21.32 -29.22 -15.95
CA ASP A 495 20.64 -28.47 -17.01
C ASP A 495 21.58 -27.77 -18.02
N GLY A 496 22.90 -27.88 -17.81
CA GLY A 496 23.93 -27.32 -18.66
C GLY A 496 24.34 -25.88 -18.32
N ASN A 497 23.74 -25.26 -17.30
CA ASN A 497 24.10 -23.91 -16.84
C ASN A 497 25.17 -23.92 -15.74
N ALA A 498 25.45 -25.09 -15.17
CA ALA A 498 26.50 -25.28 -14.17
C ALA A 498 27.86 -25.61 -14.82
N ALA A 499 28.93 -25.04 -14.26
CA ALA A 499 30.31 -25.30 -14.68
C ALA A 499 31.21 -25.63 -13.49
N ILE A 500 32.02 -26.68 -13.62
CA ILE A 500 33.04 -27.09 -12.63
C ILE A 500 34.42 -26.65 -13.12
N THR A 501 35.18 -26.01 -12.23
CA THR A 501 36.60 -25.67 -12.43
C THR A 501 37.44 -26.33 -11.34
N LEU A 502 38.50 -27.03 -11.74
CA LEU A 502 39.41 -27.75 -10.85
C LEU A 502 40.82 -27.14 -10.89
N GLU A 503 41.41 -26.92 -9.71
CA GLU A 503 42.81 -26.50 -9.59
C GLU A 503 43.72 -27.74 -9.57
N THR A 504 44.23 -28.14 -10.75
CA THR A 504 44.93 -29.43 -10.95
C THR A 504 46.46 -29.34 -10.98
N GLU A 505 47.03 -28.18 -10.66
CA GLU A 505 48.49 -28.02 -10.64
C GLU A 505 49.15 -28.83 -9.51
N GLY A 506 50.30 -29.42 -9.81
CA GLY A 506 51.12 -30.10 -8.79
C GLY A 506 50.59 -31.45 -8.27
N LEU A 507 49.55 -32.02 -8.89
CA LEU A 507 48.99 -33.32 -8.49
C LEU A 507 49.89 -34.50 -8.87
N THR A 508 51.00 -34.71 -8.15
CA THR A 508 51.91 -35.85 -8.34
C THR A 508 51.68 -36.93 -7.29
N TYR A 509 51.77 -38.18 -7.73
CA TYR A 509 51.64 -39.35 -6.87
C TYR A 509 52.67 -39.39 -5.73
N ASP A 510 52.19 -39.41 -4.49
CA ASP A 510 52.97 -39.54 -3.26
C ASP A 510 52.39 -40.61 -2.30
N GLY A 511 51.40 -41.38 -2.77
CA GLY A 511 50.68 -42.38 -2.00
C GLY A 511 49.55 -41.85 -1.11
N ARG A 512 49.19 -40.56 -1.20
CA ARG A 512 48.06 -39.94 -0.48
C ARG A 512 46.95 -39.50 -1.42
N GLU A 513 45.75 -39.28 -0.87
CA GLU A 513 44.61 -38.72 -1.59
C GLU A 513 44.92 -37.33 -2.16
N LYS A 514 44.49 -37.09 -3.40
CA LYS A 514 44.56 -35.81 -4.08
C LYS A 514 43.18 -35.18 -4.14
N LYS A 515 43.04 -33.99 -3.56
CA LYS A 515 41.79 -33.23 -3.50
C LYS A 515 42.04 -31.84 -4.07
N PRO A 516 42.02 -31.67 -5.40
CA PRO A 516 42.12 -30.33 -6.01
C PRO A 516 40.96 -29.46 -5.54
N ALA A 517 41.21 -28.16 -5.37
CA ALA A 517 40.14 -27.21 -5.04
C ALA A 517 39.10 -27.19 -6.17
N VAL A 518 37.82 -27.17 -5.78
CA VAL A 518 36.66 -27.18 -6.69
C VAL A 518 35.98 -25.83 -6.61
N ARG A 519 35.72 -25.23 -7.77
CA ARG A 519 34.83 -24.07 -7.90
C ARG A 519 33.68 -24.44 -8.81
N VAL A 520 32.46 -24.21 -8.36
CA VAL A 520 31.24 -24.44 -9.13
C VAL A 520 30.57 -23.09 -9.36
N SER A 521 30.16 -22.82 -10.60
CA SER A 521 29.32 -21.67 -10.93
C SER A 521 28.05 -22.13 -11.65
N TYR A 522 26.97 -21.35 -11.53
CA TYR A 522 25.70 -21.55 -12.23
C TYR A 522 25.30 -20.23 -12.91
N ASP A 523 25.06 -20.25 -14.22
CA ASP A 523 24.80 -19.04 -15.04
C ASP A 523 25.86 -17.94 -14.84
N GLY A 524 27.11 -18.34 -14.60
CA GLY A 524 28.24 -17.44 -14.38
C GLY A 524 28.34 -16.82 -12.98
N SER A 525 27.50 -17.25 -12.02
CA SER A 525 27.63 -16.86 -10.60
C SER A 525 28.25 -18.01 -9.80
N ASP A 526 29.24 -17.70 -8.97
CA ASP A 526 29.89 -18.69 -8.10
C ASP A 526 28.91 -19.21 -7.03
N LEU A 527 28.94 -20.52 -6.80
CA LEU A 527 28.18 -21.21 -5.75
C LEU A 527 29.04 -21.44 -4.51
N GLU A 528 28.42 -21.52 -3.34
CA GLU A 528 29.10 -21.77 -2.06
C GLU A 528 29.06 -23.25 -1.66
N GLU A 529 30.24 -23.86 -1.43
CA GLU A 529 30.35 -25.25 -0.96
C GLU A 529 29.80 -25.37 0.47
N GLY A 530 28.95 -26.36 0.72
CA GLY A 530 28.26 -26.59 1.99
C GLY A 530 26.86 -25.99 2.07
N THR A 531 26.59 -24.92 1.30
CA THR A 531 25.27 -24.29 1.18
C THR A 531 24.57 -24.74 -0.10
N ASP A 532 25.21 -24.51 -1.25
CA ASP A 532 24.64 -24.71 -2.58
C ASP A 532 25.00 -26.07 -3.20
N TYR A 533 26.14 -26.67 -2.78
CA TYR A 533 26.56 -27.99 -3.21
C TYR A 533 27.51 -28.65 -2.23
N THR A 534 27.75 -29.95 -2.40
CA THR A 534 28.78 -30.72 -1.68
C THR A 534 29.72 -31.42 -2.65
N VAL A 535 30.96 -31.67 -2.23
CA VAL A 535 32.00 -32.29 -3.05
C VAL A 535 32.44 -33.64 -2.49
N ALA A 536 32.53 -34.64 -3.36
CA ALA A 536 33.11 -35.94 -3.05
C ALA A 536 34.20 -36.32 -4.06
N TYR A 537 35.21 -37.08 -3.61
CA TYR A 537 36.31 -37.54 -4.46
C TYR A 537 36.36 -39.06 -4.48
N SER A 538 36.71 -39.63 -5.64
CA SER A 538 36.94 -41.06 -5.80
C SER A 538 38.14 -41.34 -6.71
N SER A 539 38.75 -42.52 -6.55
CA SER A 539 39.92 -42.97 -7.32
C SER A 539 41.12 -42.00 -7.32
N ASN A 540 41.23 -41.18 -6.27
CA ASN A 540 42.11 -40.01 -6.20
C ASN A 540 43.46 -40.28 -5.51
N ILE A 541 43.91 -41.53 -5.48
CA ILE A 541 45.22 -41.91 -4.93
C ILE A 541 46.19 -42.36 -6.02
N LYS A 542 45.74 -43.17 -6.98
CA LYS A 542 46.63 -43.78 -7.98
C LYS A 542 46.98 -42.79 -9.09
N ALA A 543 48.24 -42.82 -9.54
CA ALA A 543 48.66 -42.07 -10.73
C ALA A 543 47.95 -42.59 -11.98
N GLY A 544 47.54 -41.68 -12.85
CA GLY A 544 46.80 -42.03 -14.07
C GLY A 544 46.25 -40.79 -14.77
N THR A 545 46.01 -40.93 -16.07
CA THR A 545 45.35 -39.90 -16.87
C THR A 545 43.83 -40.12 -16.77
N ASP A 546 43.12 -39.10 -16.30
CA ASP A 546 41.65 -39.06 -16.14
C ASP A 546 41.07 -40.19 -15.28
N THR A 547 41.85 -40.71 -14.34
CA THR A 547 41.45 -41.82 -13.46
C THR A 547 40.81 -41.38 -12.16
N ALA A 548 41.11 -40.16 -11.68
CA ALA A 548 40.55 -39.62 -10.46
C ALA A 548 39.30 -38.79 -10.78
N LYS A 549 38.32 -38.77 -9.87
CA LYS A 549 37.01 -38.18 -10.13
C LYS A 549 36.53 -37.32 -8.97
N VAL A 550 35.95 -36.19 -9.31
CA VAL A 550 35.21 -35.26 -8.44
C VAL A 550 33.73 -35.41 -8.76
N THR A 551 32.90 -35.53 -7.73
CA THR A 551 31.43 -35.53 -7.81
C THR A 551 30.91 -34.33 -7.02
N VAL A 552 30.15 -33.47 -7.68
CA VAL A 552 29.48 -32.30 -7.11
C VAL A 552 27.99 -32.59 -7.02
N THR A 553 27.41 -32.51 -5.83
CA THR A 553 25.97 -32.75 -5.60
C THR A 553 25.30 -31.47 -5.14
N GLY A 554 24.25 -31.03 -5.84
CA GLY A 554 23.50 -29.82 -5.47
C GLY A 554 22.78 -29.96 -4.13
N THR A 555 22.72 -28.87 -3.36
CA THR A 555 21.99 -28.75 -2.10
C THR A 555 21.26 -27.42 -2.01
N GLY A 556 20.33 -27.28 -1.05
CA GLY A 556 19.59 -26.04 -0.85
C GLY A 556 18.67 -25.72 -2.04
N LEU A 557 19.01 -24.67 -2.80
CA LEU A 557 18.27 -24.26 -4.00
C LEU A 557 18.72 -25.01 -5.28
N TYR A 558 19.69 -25.92 -5.16
CA TYR A 558 20.23 -26.68 -6.28
C TYR A 558 20.03 -28.19 -6.06
N GLU A 559 19.81 -28.92 -7.15
CA GLU A 559 19.68 -30.38 -7.17
C GLU A 559 20.51 -31.01 -8.30
N GLY A 560 20.55 -32.33 -8.39
CA GLY A 560 21.30 -33.06 -9.42
C GLY A 560 22.77 -33.25 -9.09
N THR A 561 23.49 -33.98 -9.95
CA THR A 561 24.89 -34.36 -9.70
C THR A 561 25.75 -34.19 -10.95
N LEU A 562 26.88 -33.51 -10.80
CA LEU A 562 27.88 -33.35 -11.85
C LEU A 562 29.17 -34.08 -11.50
N GLU A 563 29.85 -34.60 -12.52
CA GLU A 563 31.07 -35.38 -12.35
C GLU A 563 32.16 -34.87 -13.30
N GLN A 564 33.37 -34.68 -12.76
CA GLN A 564 34.53 -34.30 -13.55
C GLN A 564 35.75 -35.14 -13.18
N THR A 565 36.48 -35.60 -14.20
CA THR A 565 37.72 -36.35 -14.02
C THR A 565 38.94 -35.43 -13.99
N PHE A 566 39.96 -35.84 -13.26
CA PHE A 566 41.27 -35.19 -13.27
C PHE A 566 42.41 -36.22 -13.28
N SER A 567 43.58 -35.76 -13.70
CA SER A 567 44.78 -36.57 -13.85
C SER A 567 45.72 -36.42 -12.64
N ILE A 568 46.35 -37.52 -12.21
CA ILE A 568 47.41 -37.54 -11.19
C ILE A 568 48.71 -37.97 -11.87
N ALA A 569 49.70 -37.08 -11.90
CA ALA A 569 51.00 -37.32 -12.52
C ALA A 569 51.76 -38.45 -11.83
N ARG A 570 52.45 -39.27 -12.63
CA ARG A 570 53.35 -40.32 -12.12
C ARG A 570 54.56 -39.68 -11.43
N ALA A 571 54.99 -40.28 -10.31
CA ALA A 571 56.22 -39.87 -9.64
C ALA A 571 57.45 -40.18 -10.52
N ALA A 572 58.41 -39.27 -10.55
CA ALA A 572 59.68 -39.50 -11.22
C ALA A 572 60.52 -40.53 -10.43
N LEU A 573 61.12 -41.50 -11.12
CA LEU A 573 61.99 -42.53 -10.52
C LEU A 573 63.48 -42.14 -10.52
N ALA A 574 63.81 -40.88 -10.78
CA ALA A 574 65.20 -40.42 -10.90
C ALA A 574 66.04 -40.65 -9.63
N SER A 575 65.40 -40.65 -8.46
CA SER A 575 66.01 -40.91 -7.14
C SER A 575 65.78 -42.33 -6.62
N ALA A 576 65.36 -43.28 -7.47
CA ALA A 576 65.11 -44.65 -7.02
C ALA A 576 66.41 -45.46 -6.88
N ASP A 577 66.49 -46.28 -5.82
CA ASP A 577 67.55 -47.25 -5.62
C ASP A 577 67.31 -48.47 -6.52
N VAL A 578 68.13 -48.62 -7.56
CA VAL A 578 68.07 -49.75 -8.49
C VAL A 578 69.18 -50.74 -8.15
N THR A 579 68.79 -51.97 -7.79
CA THR A 579 69.72 -53.06 -7.46
C THR A 579 69.52 -54.24 -8.41
N LEU A 580 70.62 -54.85 -8.85
CA LEU A 580 70.62 -56.04 -9.71
C LEU A 580 71.00 -57.27 -8.89
N ALA A 581 70.39 -58.42 -9.19
CA ALA A 581 70.70 -59.69 -8.52
C ALA A 581 72.16 -60.16 -8.71
N SER A 582 72.78 -59.81 -9.83
CA SER A 582 74.22 -59.94 -10.06
C SER A 582 74.67 -58.89 -11.07
N GLY A 583 75.90 -58.38 -10.90
CA GLY A 583 76.53 -57.42 -11.81
C GLY A 583 77.44 -58.07 -12.85
N THR A 584 77.71 -59.37 -12.75
CA THR A 584 78.55 -60.12 -13.68
C THR A 584 77.90 -61.45 -14.05
N TYR A 585 78.06 -61.86 -15.31
CA TYR A 585 77.53 -63.10 -15.87
C TYR A 585 78.55 -63.72 -16.81
N THR A 586 78.70 -65.05 -16.78
CA THR A 586 79.53 -65.77 -17.74
C THR A 586 78.82 -65.82 -19.10
N TYR A 587 79.53 -65.43 -20.15
CA TYR A 587 79.02 -65.50 -21.52
C TYR A 587 78.67 -66.95 -21.89
N ASN A 588 77.41 -67.18 -22.27
CA ASN A 588 76.88 -68.49 -22.63
C ASN A 588 76.06 -68.45 -23.94
N GLY A 589 76.21 -67.37 -24.73
CA GLY A 589 75.49 -67.18 -25.99
C GLY A 589 74.00 -66.81 -25.86
N LYS A 590 73.46 -66.60 -24.65
CA LYS A 590 72.07 -66.19 -24.41
C LYS A 590 71.97 -64.78 -23.80
N SER A 591 70.79 -64.16 -23.90
CA SER A 591 70.52 -62.87 -23.25
C SER A 591 70.54 -62.98 -21.73
N GLN A 592 71.33 -62.16 -21.06
CA GLN A 592 71.37 -62.08 -19.60
C GLN A 592 70.31 -61.06 -19.12
N LYS A 593 69.39 -61.49 -18.25
CA LYS A 593 68.31 -60.65 -17.69
C LYS A 593 68.34 -60.74 -16.16
N PRO A 594 69.26 -60.03 -15.48
CA PRO A 594 69.29 -59.99 -14.01
C PRO A 594 67.94 -59.55 -13.45
N ALA A 595 67.48 -60.18 -12.37
CA ALA A 595 66.33 -59.66 -11.64
C ALA A 595 66.66 -58.25 -11.11
N VAL A 596 65.80 -57.28 -11.43
CA VAL A 596 65.92 -55.89 -10.99
C VAL A 596 65.04 -55.70 -9.77
N THR A 597 65.62 -55.14 -8.71
CA THR A 597 64.88 -54.68 -7.54
C THR A 597 65.00 -53.17 -7.46
N VAL A 598 63.87 -52.48 -7.67
CA VAL A 598 63.77 -51.02 -7.55
C VAL A 598 63.10 -50.67 -6.23
N LYS A 599 63.71 -49.77 -5.46
CA LYS A 599 63.11 -49.15 -4.27
C LYS A 599 63.05 -47.64 -4.44
N HIS A 600 61.96 -47.01 -4.02
CA HIS A 600 61.84 -45.55 -3.99
C HIS A 600 61.30 -45.13 -2.63
N GLY A 601 62.01 -44.22 -1.92
CA GLY A 601 61.66 -43.84 -0.56
C GLY A 601 61.58 -45.02 0.43
N GLY A 602 62.43 -46.04 0.26
CA GLY A 602 62.45 -47.24 1.09
C GLY A 602 61.41 -48.33 0.75
N LYS A 603 60.41 -48.04 -0.11
CA LYS A 603 59.40 -49.02 -0.56
C LYS A 603 59.86 -49.77 -1.81
N LYS A 604 59.78 -51.10 -1.79
CA LYS A 604 60.02 -51.96 -2.96
C LYS A 604 58.88 -51.82 -3.97
N LEU A 605 59.21 -51.48 -5.22
CA LEU A 605 58.26 -51.31 -6.31
C LEU A 605 58.02 -52.64 -7.06
N ALA A 606 56.83 -52.80 -7.64
CA ALA A 606 56.44 -53.96 -8.44
C ALA A 606 56.71 -53.73 -9.93
N SER A 607 57.55 -54.58 -10.53
CA SER A 607 57.85 -54.52 -11.98
C SER A 607 56.60 -54.85 -12.81
N GLY A 608 56.39 -54.11 -13.90
CA GLY A 608 55.20 -54.25 -14.76
C GLY A 608 53.95 -53.52 -14.24
N THR A 609 53.97 -53.01 -13.02
CA THR A 609 52.89 -52.17 -12.43
C THR A 609 53.40 -50.76 -12.13
N ASP A 610 54.50 -50.64 -11.38
CA ASP A 610 55.06 -49.36 -10.93
C ASP A 610 56.17 -48.84 -11.86
N TYR A 611 56.90 -49.74 -12.52
CA TYR A 611 57.98 -49.42 -13.46
C TYR A 611 58.15 -50.53 -14.51
N SER A 612 58.78 -50.21 -15.64
CA SER A 612 59.09 -51.17 -16.71
C SER A 612 60.59 -51.33 -16.84
N VAL A 613 61.09 -52.56 -17.04
CA VAL A 613 62.53 -52.80 -17.24
C VAL A 613 62.83 -53.12 -18.69
N THR A 614 63.85 -52.48 -19.25
CA THR A 614 64.40 -52.80 -20.57
C THR A 614 65.89 -53.09 -20.46
N TYR A 615 66.37 -54.03 -21.27
CA TYR A 615 67.77 -54.47 -21.30
C TYR A 615 68.32 -54.24 -22.70
N SER A 616 69.56 -53.73 -22.80
CA SER A 616 70.32 -53.62 -24.05
C SER A 616 71.70 -54.24 -23.91
N ASP A 617 72.30 -54.61 -25.05
CA ASP A 617 73.68 -55.13 -25.14
C ASP A 617 73.96 -56.35 -24.25
N ASN A 618 72.93 -57.16 -24.00
CA ASN A 618 72.94 -58.18 -22.97
C ASN A 618 73.15 -59.61 -23.47
N VAL A 619 73.63 -59.79 -24.71
CA VAL A 619 73.88 -61.13 -25.31
C VAL A 619 75.37 -61.41 -25.46
N HIS A 620 76.12 -60.48 -26.05
CA HIS A 620 77.55 -60.63 -26.30
C HIS A 620 78.39 -60.25 -25.07
N ALA A 621 79.62 -60.76 -24.99
CA ALA A 621 80.55 -60.38 -23.92
C ALA A 621 80.86 -58.87 -23.99
N GLY A 622 80.70 -58.17 -22.87
CA GLY A 622 80.85 -56.71 -22.80
C GLY A 622 80.02 -56.11 -21.66
N THR A 623 79.83 -54.80 -21.68
CA THR A 623 78.98 -54.07 -20.72
C THR A 623 77.54 -54.02 -21.22
N ALA A 624 76.62 -54.67 -20.49
CA ALA A 624 75.19 -54.60 -20.75
C ALA A 624 74.53 -53.44 -19.98
N SER A 625 73.46 -52.87 -20.51
CA SER A 625 72.72 -51.76 -19.85
C SER A 625 71.30 -52.19 -19.46
N VAL A 626 70.84 -51.69 -18.30
CA VAL A 626 69.48 -51.87 -17.79
C VAL A 626 68.85 -50.48 -17.60
N LYS A 627 67.65 -50.27 -18.13
CA LYS A 627 66.87 -49.03 -17.97
C LYS A 627 65.53 -49.34 -17.29
N VAL A 628 65.23 -48.57 -16.25
CA VAL A 628 64.02 -48.63 -15.41
C VAL A 628 63.11 -47.44 -15.72
#